data_AF-A0A949N1F1-F1
#
_entry.id   AF-A0A949N1F1-F1
#
_cell.length_a   1.000
_cell.length_b   1.000
_cell.length_c   1.000
_cell.angle_alpha   90.00
_cell.angle_beta   90.00
_cell.angle_gamma   90.00
#
_symmetry.space_group_name_H-M   'P 1'
#
loop_
_entity.id
_entity.type
_entity.pdbx_description
1 polymer ?
#
loop_
_entity_poly.entity_id
_entity_poly.type
_entity_poly.pdbx_seq_one_letter_code
_entity_poly.pdbx_strand_id
1 'polypeptide(L)'
;MIIYNFLRCSKIGGDFAARLEQGEYAGIRRAVENINKFLSNIEIPQQRILRKKFSSVGSLDQIFDKIAELLVAIELRDERPLFMEESDGGPDLYLQTSEKWVEIKRINESDDEKSFLEVLEKKKVIVSDSSEELARQAGMVNAVNKKADDALSKATKQVGNRQGIIYLIYSLDLLGYRESLAEREKQFESYCAKRFKDIATRKPIEIKIKKFNKLIFE
;
A
#
# COMPACT_ATOMS: atom_id res chain seq x y z
N MET A 1 20.07 -3.12 -11.36
CA MET A 1 18.64 -2.84 -11.10
C MET A 1 18.53 -1.71 -10.10
N ILE A 2 17.92 -0.57 -10.46
CA ILE A 2 17.88 0.66 -9.66
C ILE A 2 17.16 0.44 -8.32
N ILE A 3 16.03 -0.28 -8.29
CA ILE A 3 15.26 -0.50 -7.05
C ILE A 3 16.05 -1.27 -5.99
N TYR A 4 16.89 -2.24 -6.39
CA TYR A 4 17.73 -2.97 -5.43
C TYR A 4 18.77 -2.08 -4.79
N ASN A 5 19.26 -1.06 -5.50
CA ASN A 5 20.16 -0.07 -4.91
C ASN A 5 19.42 0.79 -3.88
N PHE A 6 18.13 1.09 -4.09
CA PHE A 6 17.32 1.82 -3.11
C PHE A 6 17.00 0.95 -1.90
N LEU A 7 16.57 -0.30 -2.11
CA LEU A 7 16.32 -1.25 -1.02
C LEU A 7 17.56 -1.44 -0.14
N ARG A 8 18.75 -1.55 -0.73
CA ARG A 8 20.01 -1.67 0.02
C ARG A 8 20.44 -0.40 0.77
N CYS A 9 19.68 0.69 0.71
CA CYS A 9 19.93 1.88 1.53
C CYS A 9 19.56 1.69 3.00
N SER A 10 18.79 0.66 3.36
CA SER A 10 18.54 0.26 4.76
C SER A 10 18.92 -1.21 4.98
N LYS A 11 19.18 -1.58 6.24
CA LYS A 11 19.54 -2.97 6.60
C LYS A 11 18.42 -3.95 6.21
N ILE A 12 17.19 -3.65 6.60
CA ILE A 12 16.03 -4.50 6.33
C ILE A 12 15.73 -4.55 4.82
N GLY A 13 15.92 -3.45 4.10
CA GLY A 13 15.79 -3.44 2.65
C GLY A 13 16.88 -4.24 1.93
N GLY A 14 18.10 -4.27 2.47
CA GLY A 14 19.17 -5.15 2.01
C GLY A 14 18.82 -6.64 2.15
N ASP A 15 18.31 -7.04 3.31
CA ASP A 15 17.85 -8.42 3.56
C ASP A 15 16.69 -8.79 2.64
N PHE A 16 15.70 -7.90 2.48
CA PHE A 16 14.58 -8.09 1.56
C PHE A 16 15.03 -8.21 0.09
N ALA A 17 15.98 -7.38 -0.33
CA ALA A 17 16.57 -7.44 -1.67
C ALA A 17 17.26 -8.80 -1.94
N ALA A 18 17.99 -9.35 -0.96
CA ALA A 18 18.61 -10.66 -1.09
C ALA A 18 17.57 -11.78 -1.23
N ARG A 19 16.49 -11.74 -0.44
CA ARG A 19 15.37 -12.69 -0.53
C ARG A 19 14.66 -12.63 -1.89
N LEU A 20 14.44 -11.42 -2.42
CA LEU A 20 13.91 -11.21 -3.78
C LEU A 20 14.80 -11.85 -4.86
N GLU A 21 16.12 -11.68 -4.76
CA GLU A 21 17.09 -12.27 -5.70
C GLU A 21 17.08 -13.81 -5.63
N GLN A 22 16.85 -14.38 -4.45
CA GLN A 22 16.68 -15.82 -4.23
C GLN A 22 15.33 -16.36 -4.73
N GLY A 23 14.43 -15.50 -5.20
CA GLY A 23 13.12 -15.88 -5.72
C GLY A 23 12.03 -15.97 -4.66
N GLU A 24 12.32 -15.60 -3.41
CA GLU A 24 11.27 -15.33 -2.44
C GLU A 24 10.47 -14.11 -2.90
N TYR A 25 9.15 -14.12 -2.75
CA TYR A 25 8.23 -13.08 -3.28
C TYR A 25 8.14 -12.99 -4.82
N ALA A 26 7.90 -14.12 -5.49
CA ALA A 26 7.73 -14.20 -6.95
C ALA A 26 6.77 -13.14 -7.54
N GLY A 27 5.68 -12.78 -6.83
CA GLY A 27 4.78 -11.70 -7.25
C GLY A 27 5.46 -10.33 -7.32
N ILE A 28 6.18 -9.95 -6.26
CA ILE A 28 6.90 -8.68 -6.17
C ILE A 28 8.05 -8.63 -7.18
N ARG A 29 8.71 -9.75 -7.45
CA ARG A 29 9.78 -9.84 -8.44
C ARG A 29 9.32 -9.38 -9.84
N ARG A 30 8.08 -9.68 -10.23
CA ARG A 30 7.51 -9.19 -11.49
C ARG A 30 7.30 -7.69 -11.47
N ALA A 31 6.74 -7.15 -10.38
CA ALA A 31 6.58 -5.70 -10.19
C ALA A 31 7.93 -4.97 -10.23
N VAL A 32 8.98 -5.56 -9.68
CA VAL A 32 10.34 -5.01 -9.66
C VAL A 32 10.89 -4.71 -11.06
N GLU A 33 10.57 -5.50 -12.07
CA GLU A 33 10.97 -5.21 -13.46
C GLU A 33 10.30 -3.94 -13.99
N ASN A 34 8.99 -3.80 -13.77
CA ASN A 34 8.24 -2.61 -14.14
C ASN A 34 8.72 -1.37 -13.38
N ILE A 35 8.98 -1.52 -12.07
CA ILE A 35 9.56 -0.48 -11.23
C ILE A 35 10.93 -0.06 -11.78
N ASN A 36 11.81 -1.00 -12.13
CA ASN A 36 13.11 -0.64 -12.69
C ASN A 36 12.99 0.13 -14.00
N LYS A 37 12.09 -0.27 -14.90
CA LYS A 37 11.83 0.45 -16.16
C LYS A 37 11.35 1.87 -15.89
N PHE A 38 10.42 2.04 -14.95
CA PHE A 38 9.94 3.35 -14.52
C PHE A 38 11.06 4.21 -13.93
N LEU A 39 11.80 3.68 -12.95
CA LEU A 39 12.91 4.38 -12.30
C LEU A 39 14.03 4.78 -13.27
N SER A 40 14.23 4.02 -14.35
CA SER A 40 15.23 4.33 -15.38
C SER A 40 14.89 5.60 -16.17
N ASN A 41 13.61 5.99 -16.19
CA ASN A 41 13.12 7.19 -16.87
C ASN A 41 12.91 8.39 -15.92
N ILE A 42 13.19 8.20 -14.62
CA ILE A 42 13.03 9.27 -13.62
C ILE A 42 14.32 10.08 -13.51
N GLU A 43 14.17 11.40 -13.42
CA GLU A 43 15.29 12.32 -13.28
C GLU A 43 16.10 12.10 -11.98
N ILE A 44 17.39 12.44 -12.02
CA ILE A 44 18.32 12.24 -10.90
C ILE A 44 17.83 12.88 -9.58
N PRO A 45 17.25 14.11 -9.55
CA PRO A 45 16.74 14.69 -8.31
C PRO A 45 15.66 13.82 -7.64
N GLN A 46 14.74 13.26 -8.44
CA GLN A 46 13.68 12.38 -7.95
C GLN A 46 14.23 11.04 -7.45
N GLN A 47 15.26 10.50 -8.11
CA GLN A 47 15.97 9.33 -7.60
C GLN A 47 16.65 9.58 -6.24
N ARG A 48 17.14 10.80 -5.98
CA ARG A 48 17.72 11.16 -4.67
C ARG A 48 16.66 11.20 -3.57
N ILE A 49 15.47 11.75 -3.87
CA ILE A 49 14.33 11.74 -2.95
C ILE A 49 13.96 10.29 -2.59
N LEU A 50 13.83 9.43 -3.60
CA LEU A 50 13.55 8.01 -3.40
C LEU A 50 14.63 7.33 -2.54
N ARG A 51 15.93 7.54 -2.82
CA ARG A 51 16.99 7.00 -1.96
C ARG A 51 16.86 7.41 -0.50
N LYS A 52 16.52 8.68 -0.23
CA LYS A 52 16.28 9.15 1.14
C LYS A 52 15.07 8.43 1.76
N LYS A 53 13.95 8.35 1.05
CA LYS A 53 12.74 7.62 1.50
C LYS A 53 13.03 6.15 1.81
N PHE A 54 13.87 5.48 1.04
CA PHE A 54 14.24 4.08 1.30
C PHE A 54 15.27 3.94 2.43
N SER A 55 16.13 4.94 2.65
CA SER A 55 17.10 4.92 3.75
C SER A 55 16.46 5.04 5.14
N SER A 56 15.26 5.65 5.24
CA SER A 56 14.51 5.77 6.50
C SER A 56 13.68 4.52 6.84
N VAL A 57 13.64 3.52 5.97
CA VAL A 57 12.84 2.31 6.17
C VAL A 57 13.43 1.43 7.28
N GLY A 58 12.66 1.26 8.34
CA GLY A 58 12.97 0.49 9.54
C GLY A 58 12.11 -0.77 9.76
N SER A 59 11.18 -1.11 8.85
CA SER A 59 10.42 -2.36 8.91
C SER A 59 10.08 -2.90 7.51
N LEU A 60 9.70 -4.18 7.43
CA LEU A 60 9.25 -4.79 6.18
C LEU A 60 7.96 -4.15 5.66
N ASP A 61 7.05 -3.75 6.56
CA ASP A 61 5.82 -3.05 6.17
C ASP A 61 6.11 -1.72 5.48
N GLN A 62 7.09 -0.97 5.97
CA GLN A 62 7.52 0.27 5.33
C GLN A 62 8.14 0.03 3.94
N ILE A 63 8.81 -1.12 3.71
CA ILE A 63 9.24 -1.51 2.35
C ILE A 63 8.03 -1.65 1.43
N PHE A 64 6.99 -2.37 1.87
CA PHE A 64 5.79 -2.54 1.08
C PHE A 64 5.04 -1.23 0.85
N ASP A 65 5.08 -0.29 1.79
CA ASP A 65 4.55 1.06 1.61
C ASP A 65 5.31 1.78 0.48
N LYS A 66 6.66 1.73 0.47
CA LYS A 66 7.46 2.32 -0.61
C LYS A 66 7.27 1.65 -1.96
N ILE A 67 7.08 0.33 -1.98
CA ILE A 67 6.72 -0.40 -3.21
C ILE A 67 5.34 0.06 -3.70
N ALA A 68 4.36 0.21 -2.81
CA ALA A 68 3.03 0.70 -3.16
C ALA A 68 3.07 2.13 -3.74
N GLU A 69 3.86 3.03 -3.13
CA GLU A 69 4.12 4.38 -3.66
C GLU A 69 4.64 4.33 -5.11
N LEU A 70 5.62 3.48 -5.38
CA LEU A 70 6.20 3.31 -6.71
C LEU A 70 5.18 2.74 -7.71
N LEU A 71 4.38 1.75 -7.31
CA LEU A 71 3.38 1.14 -8.18
C LEU A 71 2.27 2.13 -8.56
N VAL A 72 1.81 2.97 -7.63
CA VAL A 72 0.84 4.04 -7.94
C VAL A 72 1.46 5.07 -8.89
N ALA A 73 2.72 5.44 -8.68
CA ALA A 73 3.42 6.35 -9.61
C ALA A 73 3.51 5.75 -11.03
N ILE A 74 3.66 4.43 -11.16
CA ILE A 74 3.63 3.74 -12.46
C ILE A 74 2.25 3.79 -13.10
N GLU A 75 1.17 3.55 -12.34
CA GLU A 75 -0.22 3.69 -12.81
C GLU A 75 -0.49 5.11 -13.32
N LEU A 76 0.10 6.11 -12.67
CA LEU A 76 -0.04 7.53 -12.98
C LEU A 76 1.11 8.08 -13.85
N ARG A 77 1.88 7.23 -14.55
CA ARG A 77 3.09 7.68 -15.28
C ARG A 77 2.83 8.79 -16.31
N ASP A 78 1.67 8.78 -16.95
CA ASP A 78 1.29 9.77 -17.98
C ASP A 78 0.98 11.15 -17.36
N GLU A 79 0.72 11.19 -16.06
CA GLU A 79 0.52 12.41 -15.27
C GLU A 79 1.84 13.03 -14.78
N ARG A 80 2.99 12.40 -15.10
CA ARG A 80 4.34 12.80 -14.70
C ARG A 80 4.46 13.01 -13.17
N PRO A 81 4.42 11.92 -12.39
CA PRO A 81 4.44 12.01 -10.93
C PRO A 81 5.81 12.42 -10.41
N LEU A 82 5.83 13.36 -9.46
CA LEU A 82 6.99 13.73 -8.66
C LEU A 82 6.81 13.23 -7.23
N PHE A 83 7.82 12.55 -6.69
CA PHE A 83 7.89 12.17 -5.28
C PHE A 83 8.22 13.38 -4.42
N MET A 84 7.49 13.51 -3.32
CA MET A 84 7.70 14.56 -2.31
C MET A 84 8.64 14.07 -1.20
N GLU A 85 9.41 14.97 -0.60
CA GLU A 85 10.17 14.66 0.61
C GLU A 85 9.25 14.50 1.84
N GLU A 86 9.62 13.64 2.79
CA GLU A 86 8.78 13.30 3.96
C GLU A 86 8.75 14.39 5.05
N SER A 87 9.55 15.46 4.90
CA SER A 87 9.92 16.38 5.99
C SER A 87 8.77 17.16 6.62
N ASP A 88 7.60 17.24 5.98
CA ASP A 88 6.47 18.06 6.47
C ASP A 88 5.15 17.30 6.61
N GLY A 89 5.17 15.96 6.60
CA GLY A 89 3.93 15.17 6.61
C GLY A 89 3.01 15.49 5.43
N GLY A 90 3.59 15.93 4.32
CA GLY A 90 2.89 16.24 3.08
C GLY A 90 2.38 14.99 2.35
N PRO A 91 1.75 15.20 1.18
CA PRO A 91 1.34 14.12 0.29
C PRO A 91 2.54 13.38 -0.32
N ASP A 92 2.39 12.10 -0.66
CA ASP A 92 3.47 11.29 -1.24
C ASP A 92 3.93 11.74 -2.63
N LEU A 93 3.00 12.10 -3.52
CA LEU A 93 3.28 12.52 -4.89
C LEU A 93 2.58 13.84 -5.27
N TYR A 94 3.12 14.48 -6.29
CA TYR A 94 2.48 15.56 -7.04
C TYR A 94 2.44 15.20 -8.54
N LEU A 95 1.28 15.35 -9.17
CA LEU A 95 1.07 15.09 -10.60
C LEU A 95 1.24 16.40 -11.38
N GLN A 96 2.25 16.48 -12.24
CA GLN A 96 2.55 17.73 -12.95
C GLN A 96 1.50 18.08 -14.01
N THR A 97 0.88 17.08 -14.65
CA THR A 97 -0.08 17.33 -15.74
C THR A 97 -1.41 17.87 -15.21
N SER A 98 -2.01 17.21 -14.22
CA SER A 98 -3.30 17.60 -13.64
C SER A 98 -3.21 18.48 -12.39
N GLU A 99 -1.99 18.80 -11.95
CA GLU A 99 -1.69 19.57 -10.73
C GLU A 99 -2.33 19.00 -9.44
N LYS A 100 -2.49 17.68 -9.38
CA LYS A 100 -3.11 16.97 -8.25
C LYS A 100 -2.08 16.47 -7.24
N TRP A 101 -2.46 16.49 -5.97
CA TRP A 101 -1.68 15.90 -4.88
C TRP A 101 -2.15 14.47 -4.60
N VAL A 102 -1.23 13.53 -4.49
CA VAL A 102 -1.56 12.12 -4.27
C VAL A 102 -1.03 11.66 -2.94
N GLU A 103 -1.90 11.10 -2.12
CA GLU A 103 -1.51 10.44 -0.86
C GLU A 103 -1.85 8.97 -0.92
N ILE A 104 -0.92 8.13 -0.47
CA ILE A 104 -0.98 6.69 -0.64
C ILE A 104 -0.93 6.05 0.75
N LYS A 105 -1.98 5.33 1.10
CA LYS A 105 -2.10 4.62 2.37
C LYS A 105 -2.31 3.15 2.12
N ARG A 106 -1.39 2.33 2.61
CA ARG A 106 -1.57 0.89 2.67
C ARG A 106 -2.28 0.51 3.96
N ILE A 107 -3.33 -0.30 3.84
CA ILE A 107 -4.01 -0.94 4.96
C ILE A 107 -3.46 -2.36 5.06
N ASN A 108 -2.76 -2.64 6.16
CA ASN A 108 -2.29 -3.96 6.52
C ASN A 108 -3.09 -4.51 7.71
N GLU A 109 -3.14 -5.82 7.80
CA GLU A 109 -3.98 -6.52 8.76
C GLU A 109 -3.40 -6.49 10.17
N SER A 110 -2.10 -6.70 10.34
CA SER A 110 -1.47 -6.89 11.66
C SER A 110 -0.45 -5.80 12.00
N ASP A 111 -0.50 -5.35 13.26
CA ASP A 111 0.63 -4.67 13.90
C ASP A 111 1.73 -5.69 14.29
N ASP A 112 1.42 -6.99 14.19
CA ASP A 112 2.38 -8.08 14.27
C ASP A 112 3.05 -8.28 12.90
N GLU A 113 4.32 -7.91 12.79
CA GLU A 113 5.21 -8.06 11.61
C GLU A 113 5.29 -9.50 11.04
N LYS A 114 4.62 -10.49 11.65
CA LYS A 114 4.73 -11.93 11.32
C LYS A 114 3.66 -12.49 10.39
N SER A 115 2.49 -11.85 10.24
CA SER A 115 1.33 -12.57 9.65
C SER A 115 1.35 -12.70 8.12
N PHE A 116 1.82 -11.69 7.37
CA PHE A 116 1.75 -11.74 5.90
C PHE A 116 2.66 -12.82 5.29
N LEU A 117 3.83 -13.06 5.92
CA LEU A 117 4.77 -14.09 5.51
C LEU A 117 4.31 -15.51 5.90
N GLU A 118 3.78 -15.67 7.11
CA GLU A 118 3.29 -16.97 7.57
C GLU A 118 2.01 -17.43 6.85
N VAL A 119 1.17 -16.51 6.38
CA VAL A 119 -0.06 -16.85 5.65
C VAL A 119 0.23 -17.35 4.23
N LEU A 120 1.28 -16.84 3.57
CA LEU A 120 1.73 -17.37 2.28
C LEU A 120 2.33 -18.77 2.38
N GLU A 121 2.98 -19.09 3.51
CA GLU A 121 3.61 -20.40 3.73
C GLU A 121 2.66 -21.46 4.34
N LYS A 122 1.69 -21.05 5.16
CA LYS A 122 0.78 -21.98 5.85
C LYS A 122 -0.61 -22.02 5.21
N LYS A 123 -0.70 -22.45 3.94
CA LYS A 123 -1.97 -22.98 3.41
C LYS A 123 -2.24 -24.37 3.99
N LYS A 124 -2.71 -24.41 5.23
CA LYS A 124 -3.55 -25.48 5.82
C LYS A 124 -4.04 -25.01 7.19
N VAL A 125 -5.28 -24.52 7.27
CA VAL A 125 -5.97 -24.40 8.56
C VAL A 125 -7.38 -24.98 8.43
N ILE A 126 -7.64 -25.92 9.34
CA ILE A 126 -8.87 -26.67 9.57
C ILE A 126 -9.81 -25.76 10.36
N VAL A 127 -11.08 -25.67 9.94
CA VAL A 127 -12.12 -24.88 10.62
C VAL A 127 -12.70 -25.69 11.77
N SER A 128 -12.75 -25.13 12.98
CA SER A 128 -13.62 -25.62 14.07
C SER A 128 -14.54 -24.49 14.53
N ASP A 129 -15.80 -24.85 14.77
CA ASP A 129 -16.92 -23.91 14.89
C ASP A 129 -17.24 -23.60 16.35
N SER A 130 -16.52 -22.66 16.95
CA SER A 130 -16.83 -22.13 18.29
C SER A 130 -17.33 -20.68 18.25
N SER A 131 -18.16 -20.32 19.22
CA SER A 131 -18.67 -18.96 19.42
C SER A 131 -17.59 -17.92 19.74
N GLU A 132 -16.46 -18.34 20.32
CA GLU A 132 -15.28 -17.48 20.54
C GLU A 132 -14.57 -17.12 19.22
N GLU A 133 -14.52 -18.06 18.27
CA GLU A 133 -13.95 -17.84 16.93
C GLU A 133 -14.73 -16.73 16.20
N LEU A 134 -16.07 -16.76 16.26
CA LEU A 134 -16.95 -15.75 15.66
C LEU A 134 -16.78 -14.36 16.29
N ALA A 135 -16.63 -14.29 17.61
CA ALA A 135 -16.40 -13.03 18.33
C ALA A 135 -15.02 -12.42 17.98
N ARG A 136 -13.97 -13.26 17.89
CA ARG A 136 -12.64 -12.84 17.46
C ARG A 136 -12.67 -12.31 16.01
N GLN A 137 -13.39 -12.99 15.12
CA GLN A 137 -13.55 -12.59 13.72
C GLN A 137 -14.24 -11.23 13.55
N ALA A 138 -15.37 -11.02 14.24
CA ALA A 138 -16.07 -9.73 14.21
C ALA A 138 -15.20 -8.58 14.74
N GLY A 139 -14.37 -8.85 15.77
CA GLY A 139 -13.39 -7.89 16.28
C GLY A 139 -12.36 -7.45 15.23
N MET A 140 -11.92 -8.38 14.37
CA MET A 140 -10.91 -8.07 13.37
C MET A 140 -11.46 -7.30 12.14
N VAL A 141 -12.70 -7.57 11.68
CA VAL A 141 -13.34 -6.74 10.64
C VAL A 141 -13.47 -5.29 11.10
N ASN A 142 -13.88 -5.09 12.36
CA ASN A 142 -13.95 -3.76 12.96
C ASN A 142 -12.57 -3.09 13.04
N ALA A 143 -11.50 -3.85 13.30
CA ALA A 143 -10.14 -3.32 13.34
C ALA A 143 -9.66 -2.83 11.97
N VAL A 144 -9.90 -3.59 10.90
CA VAL A 144 -9.54 -3.20 9.52
C VAL A 144 -10.31 -1.96 9.08
N ASN A 145 -11.62 -1.94 9.31
CA ASN A 145 -12.46 -0.78 8.99
C ASN A 145 -11.98 0.46 9.74
N LYS A 146 -11.63 0.32 11.02
CA LYS A 146 -11.02 1.39 11.81
C LYS A 146 -9.68 1.85 11.22
N LYS A 147 -8.79 0.93 10.83
CA LYS A 147 -7.53 1.27 10.15
C LYS A 147 -7.76 2.06 8.86
N ALA A 148 -8.78 1.68 8.08
CA ALA A 148 -9.16 2.40 6.87
C ALA A 148 -9.67 3.83 7.18
N ASP A 149 -10.52 3.98 8.19
CA ASP A 149 -10.99 5.28 8.67
C ASP A 149 -9.82 6.17 9.16
N ASP A 150 -8.90 5.62 9.96
CA ASP A 150 -7.73 6.33 10.50
C ASP A 150 -6.77 6.75 9.38
N ALA A 151 -6.48 5.84 8.45
CA ALA A 151 -5.65 6.11 7.28
C ALA A 151 -6.25 7.20 6.40
N LEU A 152 -7.56 7.14 6.14
CA LEU A 152 -8.23 8.16 5.34
C LEU A 152 -8.25 9.52 6.04
N SER A 153 -8.50 9.54 7.36
CA SER A 153 -8.45 10.77 8.16
C SER A 153 -7.07 11.42 8.09
N LYS A 154 -5.99 10.62 8.22
CA LYS A 154 -4.62 11.09 8.07
C LYS A 154 -4.37 11.62 6.65
N ALA A 155 -4.69 10.84 5.63
CA ALA A 155 -4.48 11.23 4.24
C ALA A 155 -5.22 12.52 3.85
N THR A 156 -6.46 12.67 4.31
CA THR A 156 -7.27 13.88 4.09
C THR A 156 -6.65 15.13 4.72
N LYS A 157 -5.91 14.98 5.84
CA LYS A 157 -5.15 16.08 6.44
C LYS A 157 -3.90 16.42 5.62
N GLN A 158 -3.18 15.42 5.13
CA GLN A 158 -1.95 15.59 4.33
C GLN A 158 -2.25 16.26 2.98
N VAL A 159 -3.33 15.86 2.32
CA VAL A 159 -3.83 16.52 1.09
C VAL A 159 -4.38 17.91 1.41
N GLY A 160 -5.06 18.08 2.55
CA GLY A 160 -5.56 19.37 3.01
C GLY A 160 -6.80 19.84 2.24
N ASN A 161 -6.76 21.06 1.71
CA ASN A 161 -7.83 21.65 0.88
C ASN A 161 -7.47 21.66 -0.62
N ARG A 162 -6.39 20.96 -0.99
CA ARG A 162 -5.88 20.91 -2.36
C ARG A 162 -6.68 19.91 -3.18
N GLN A 163 -6.67 20.08 -4.50
CA GLN A 163 -7.17 19.04 -5.39
C GLN A 163 -6.26 17.80 -5.28
N GLY A 164 -6.85 16.63 -5.02
CA GLY A 164 -6.03 15.47 -4.76
C GLY A 164 -6.70 14.12 -4.98
N ILE A 165 -5.87 13.09 -4.91
CA ILE A 165 -6.27 11.69 -5.01
C ILE A 165 -5.73 10.97 -3.78
N ILE A 166 -6.59 10.27 -3.05
CA ILE A 166 -6.18 9.39 -1.97
C ILE A 166 -6.28 7.95 -2.47
N TYR A 167 -5.15 7.25 -2.52
CA TYR A 167 -5.12 5.80 -2.74
C TYR A 167 -5.17 5.08 -1.41
N LEU A 168 -6.25 4.33 -1.18
CA LEU A 168 -6.33 3.34 -0.12
C LEU A 168 -6.03 1.98 -0.73
N ILE A 169 -4.81 1.51 -0.49
CA ILE A 169 -4.29 0.25 -1.00
C ILE A 169 -4.46 -0.79 0.08
N TYR A 170 -5.07 -1.90 -0.24
CA TYR A 170 -5.29 -2.96 0.72
C TYR A 170 -4.66 -4.26 0.23
N SER A 171 -4.06 -5.01 1.14
CA SER A 171 -3.63 -6.40 0.90
C SER A 171 -4.48 -7.27 1.81
N LEU A 172 -5.56 -7.88 1.28
CA LEU A 172 -6.38 -8.76 2.11
C LEU A 172 -5.83 -10.18 2.02
N ASP A 173 -5.17 -10.60 3.08
CA ASP A 173 -5.32 -11.96 3.60
C ASP A 173 -6.32 -11.96 4.77
N LEU A 174 -7.25 -11.00 4.75
CA LEU A 174 -8.11 -10.65 5.86
C LEU A 174 -8.95 -11.81 6.36
N LEU A 175 -8.52 -12.45 7.45
CA LEU A 175 -9.41 -13.12 8.40
C LEU A 175 -9.91 -14.52 8.02
N GLY A 176 -9.71 -15.48 8.92
CA GLY A 176 -10.23 -16.84 8.83
C GLY A 176 -11.77 -16.88 8.87
N TYR A 177 -12.39 -16.66 7.71
CA TYR A 177 -13.83 -16.77 7.49
C TYR A 177 -14.19 -18.08 6.79
N ARG A 178 -15.42 -18.55 7.03
CA ARG A 178 -16.11 -19.54 6.18
C ARG A 178 -16.49 -18.99 4.80
N GLU A 179 -16.36 -17.68 4.58
CA GLU A 179 -16.64 -16.98 3.33
C GLU A 179 -15.43 -16.92 2.40
N SER A 180 -15.68 -16.89 1.09
CA SER A 180 -14.61 -16.78 0.09
C SER A 180 -13.87 -15.43 0.19
N LEU A 181 -12.60 -15.39 -0.23
CA LEU A 181 -11.81 -14.15 -0.33
C LEU A 181 -12.55 -13.05 -1.13
N ALA A 182 -13.23 -13.45 -2.21
CA ALA A 182 -13.95 -12.51 -3.07
C ALA A 182 -15.09 -11.77 -2.35
N GLU A 183 -15.84 -12.47 -1.48
CA GLU A 183 -16.94 -11.84 -0.76
C GLU A 183 -16.43 -10.87 0.32
N ARG A 184 -15.32 -11.22 0.99
CA ARG A 184 -14.65 -10.33 1.95
C ARG A 184 -14.16 -9.03 1.30
N GLU A 185 -13.51 -9.15 0.15
CA GLU A 185 -13.04 -8.00 -0.63
C GLU A 185 -14.20 -7.08 -1.03
N LYS A 186 -15.31 -7.68 -1.50
CA LYS A 186 -16.52 -6.95 -1.86
C LYS A 186 -17.17 -6.24 -0.68
N GLN A 187 -17.22 -6.86 0.50
CA GLN A 187 -17.73 -6.21 1.71
C GLN A 187 -16.87 -5.00 2.12
N PHE A 188 -15.54 -5.15 2.09
CA PHE A 188 -14.62 -4.05 2.40
C PHE A 188 -14.74 -2.90 1.39
N GLU A 189 -14.75 -3.21 0.10
CA GLU A 189 -14.95 -2.22 -0.97
C GLU A 189 -16.31 -1.50 -0.80
N SER A 190 -17.37 -2.23 -0.46
CA SER A 190 -18.69 -1.66 -0.18
C SER A 190 -18.69 -0.76 1.06
N TYR A 191 -17.98 -1.15 2.13
CA TYR A 191 -17.82 -0.32 3.33
C TYR A 191 -17.13 1.00 2.98
N CYS A 192 -15.99 0.94 2.30
CA CYS A 192 -15.23 2.10 1.86
C CYS A 192 -16.07 3.00 0.93
N ALA A 193 -16.75 2.43 -0.08
CA ALA A 193 -17.60 3.20 -0.99
C ALA A 193 -18.71 3.97 -0.25
N LYS A 194 -19.36 3.34 0.74
CA LYS A 194 -20.40 4.00 1.55
C LYS A 194 -19.79 5.07 2.45
N ARG A 195 -18.71 4.75 3.15
CA ARG A 195 -18.09 5.62 4.15
C ARG A 195 -17.46 6.86 3.54
N PHE A 196 -16.89 6.74 2.34
CA PHE A 196 -16.06 7.77 1.72
C PHE A 196 -16.84 8.71 0.78
N LYS A 197 -18.06 8.33 0.39
CA LYS A 197 -18.99 9.18 -0.37
C LYS A 197 -19.24 10.54 0.31
N ASP A 198 -19.28 10.56 1.64
CA ASP A 198 -19.49 11.78 2.43
C ASP A 198 -18.25 12.69 2.50
N ILE A 199 -17.06 12.16 2.22
CA ILE A 199 -15.80 12.91 2.24
C ILE A 199 -15.56 13.56 0.88
N ALA A 200 -15.80 12.81 -0.20
CA ALA A 200 -15.66 13.29 -1.58
C ALA A 200 -16.63 14.44 -1.93
N THR A 201 -17.75 14.57 -1.20
CA THR A 201 -18.70 15.69 -1.37
C THR A 201 -18.24 17.00 -0.73
N ARG A 202 -17.26 16.96 0.18
CA ARG A 202 -16.86 18.12 1.00
C ARG A 202 -15.51 18.73 0.59
N LYS A 203 -14.72 18.02 -0.20
CA LYS A 203 -13.38 18.43 -0.63
C LYS A 203 -13.15 18.01 -2.08
N PRO A 204 -12.26 18.70 -2.84
CA PRO A 204 -11.89 18.31 -4.20
C PRO A 204 -10.95 17.09 -4.19
N ILE A 205 -11.36 16.01 -3.52
CA ILE A 205 -10.57 14.80 -3.30
C ILE A 205 -11.27 13.62 -3.95
N GLU A 206 -10.56 12.93 -4.83
CA GLU A 206 -10.93 11.63 -5.35
C GLU A 206 -10.37 10.54 -4.42
N ILE A 207 -11.15 9.50 -4.13
CA ILE A 207 -10.70 8.37 -3.31
C ILE A 207 -10.70 7.13 -4.18
N LYS A 208 -9.53 6.52 -4.36
CA LYS A 208 -9.32 5.29 -5.11
C LYS A 208 -8.98 4.15 -4.17
N ILE A 209 -9.72 3.06 -4.28
CA ILE A 209 -9.53 1.87 -3.45
C ILE A 209 -8.95 0.78 -4.36
N LYS A 210 -7.79 0.22 -4.00
CA LYS A 210 -7.06 -0.74 -4.85
C LYS A 210 -6.51 -1.91 -4.04
N LYS A 211 -6.56 -3.10 -4.64
CA LYS A 211 -5.83 -4.28 -4.15
C LYS A 211 -4.34 -4.11 -4.45
N PHE A 212 -3.48 -4.36 -3.47
CA PHE A 212 -2.04 -4.34 -3.67
C PHE A 212 -1.60 -5.35 -4.75
N ASN A 213 -2.19 -6.55 -4.75
CA ASN A 213 -1.91 -7.55 -5.80
C ASN A 213 -2.32 -7.08 -7.19
N LYS A 214 -3.40 -6.30 -7.34
CA LYS A 214 -3.77 -5.75 -8.65
C LYS A 214 -2.69 -4.79 -9.15
N LEU A 215 -2.17 -3.92 -8.28
CA LEU A 215 -1.07 -3.01 -8.63
C LEU A 215 0.22 -3.72 -9.04
N ILE A 216 0.43 -4.97 -8.58
CA ILE A 216 1.62 -5.77 -8.94
C ILE A 216 1.50 -6.40 -10.33
N PHE A 217 0.28 -6.76 -10.74
CA PHE A 217 0.03 -7.61 -11.92
C PHE A 217 -0.62 -6.91 -13.12
N GLU A 218 -1.21 -5.73 -12.92
CA GLU A 218 -1.70 -4.83 -13.98
C GLU A 218 -0.55 -4.00 -14.60
#